data_AF-A0A7X6T8J6-F1
#
_entry.id   AF-A0A7X6T8J6-F1
#
_cell.length_a   1.000
_cell.length_b   1.000
_cell.length_c   1.000
_cell.angle_alpha   90.00
_cell.angle_beta   90.00
_cell.angle_gamma   90.00
#
_symmetry.space_group_name_H-M   'P 1'
#
loop_
_entity.id
_entity.type
_entity.pdbx_description
1 polymer ?
#
loop_
_entity_poly.entity_id
_entity_poly.type
_entity_poly.pdbx_seq_one_letter_code
_entity_poly.pdbx_strand_id
1 'polypeptide(L)'
;MFGYVRPEKPDLLIRDFTVYKAVYCGLCKSIGRRCGQIPRAAVTYDMTFLSLLLLALSPERITLNQESCVLNPFRKKPVAGSDPVLEFAADLSCLLAFYSAKDDAADDRPVRGRIATLLFSRSAGKVMRRYPELNAWIKEKLVRLNQLEKGDSIDETAACFGAILKRILLEGFALVQREDDEVTALLLGEAAEALGRWVYLLDAIDDLELDGQKGNTNHFLALPKDEALLSAETKLIEAEAAVDSNLALLTYEQWGGLVYNIVTIGLPATRQRILAGEQLPAL
;
A
#
# COMPACT_ATOMS: atom_id res chain seq x y z
N MET A 1 9.00 3.85 2.63
CA MET A 1 7.84 4.06 1.76
C MET A 1 6.67 3.06 1.79
N PHE A 2 6.51 2.16 2.79
CA PHE A 2 5.26 1.38 2.87
C PHE A 2 4.76 1.23 4.30
N GLY A 3 3.45 1.39 4.49
CA GLY A 3 2.74 1.15 5.73
C GLY A 3 1.95 2.33 6.28
N TYR A 4 1.65 3.36 5.48
CA TYR A 4 0.86 4.50 5.95
C TYR A 4 -0.64 4.21 5.97
N VAL A 5 -1.15 3.33 5.10
CA VAL A 5 -2.58 3.04 5.03
C VAL A 5 -2.96 2.05 6.13
N ARG A 6 -3.45 2.57 7.25
CA ARG A 6 -3.67 1.83 8.48
C ARG A 6 -5.01 2.17 9.15
N PRO A 7 -5.63 1.24 9.88
CA PRO A 7 -6.81 1.53 10.68
C PRO A 7 -6.50 2.42 11.87
N GLU A 8 -7.48 3.24 12.27
CA GLU A 8 -7.48 3.93 13.56
C GLU A 8 -8.03 2.96 14.62
N LYS A 9 -7.13 2.26 15.30
CA LYS A 9 -7.44 1.16 16.23
C LYS A 9 -8.35 1.57 17.41
N PRO A 10 -8.20 2.74 18.05
CA PRO A 10 -9.12 3.18 19.10
C PRO A 10 -10.58 3.26 18.64
N ASP A 11 -10.82 3.56 17.37
CA ASP A 11 -12.15 3.72 16.77
C ASP A 11 -12.64 2.44 16.05
N LEU A 12 -12.01 1.30 16.33
CA LEU A 12 -12.25 0.05 15.60
C LEU A 12 -12.89 -1.01 16.51
N LEU A 13 -13.98 -1.62 16.03
CA LEU A 13 -14.61 -2.72 16.75
C LEU A 13 -13.63 -3.90 16.88
N ILE A 14 -13.59 -4.56 18.04
CA ILE A 14 -12.66 -5.69 18.28
C ILE A 14 -12.82 -6.81 17.24
N ARG A 15 -14.05 -7.03 16.75
CA ARG A 15 -14.31 -7.98 15.65
C ARG A 15 -13.58 -7.58 14.38
N ASP A 16 -13.68 -6.31 13.99
CA ASP A 16 -13.09 -5.80 12.75
C ASP A 16 -11.56 -5.77 12.89
N PHE A 17 -11.03 -5.52 14.09
CA PHE A 17 -9.59 -5.56 14.34
C PHE A 17 -9.05 -6.98 14.22
N THR A 18 -9.86 -7.96 14.65
CA THR A 18 -9.55 -9.37 14.48
C THR A 18 -9.53 -9.76 13.01
N VAL A 19 -10.47 -9.25 12.20
CA VAL A 19 -10.49 -9.44 10.74
C VAL A 19 -9.27 -8.80 10.07
N TYR A 20 -8.96 -7.54 10.37
CA TYR A 20 -7.79 -6.85 9.82
C TYR A 20 -6.51 -7.66 10.06
N LYS A 21 -6.29 -8.11 11.30
CA LYS A 21 -5.14 -8.96 11.64
C LYS A 21 -5.17 -10.32 10.94
N ALA A 22 -6.35 -10.90 10.73
CA ALA A 22 -6.49 -12.15 10.01
C ALA A 22 -6.09 -11.99 8.53
N VAL A 23 -6.49 -10.90 7.88
CA VAL A 23 -6.10 -10.55 6.50
C VAL A 23 -4.59 -10.27 6.42
N TYR A 24 -4.03 -9.46 7.33
CA TYR A 24 -2.58 -9.22 7.42
C TYR A 24 -1.79 -10.53 7.55
N CYS A 25 -2.22 -11.42 8.44
CA CYS A 25 -1.58 -12.72 8.63
C CYS A 25 -1.77 -13.63 7.41
N GLY A 26 -2.94 -13.57 6.76
CA GLY A 26 -3.24 -14.29 5.52
C GLY A 26 -2.30 -13.87 4.40
N LEU A 27 -2.10 -12.57 4.21
CA LEU A 27 -1.15 -12.00 3.25
C LEU A 27 0.28 -12.46 3.54
N CYS A 28 0.76 -12.36 4.79
CA CYS A 28 2.09 -12.85 5.19
C CYS A 28 2.26 -14.36 4.90
N LYS A 29 1.22 -15.16 5.15
CA LYS A 29 1.22 -16.60 4.87
C LYS A 29 1.22 -16.87 3.37
N SER A 30 0.46 -16.12 2.57
CA SER A 30 0.45 -16.18 1.11
C SER A 30 1.82 -15.84 0.52
N ILE A 31 2.49 -14.79 1.01
CA ILE A 31 3.88 -14.49 0.64
C ILE A 31 4.80 -15.68 0.96
N GLY A 32 4.65 -16.26 2.16
CA GLY A 32 5.35 -17.45 2.59
C GLY A 32 5.22 -18.64 1.63
N ARG A 33 4.01 -18.90 1.15
CA ARG A 33 3.68 -20.02 0.25
C ARG A 33 4.18 -19.77 -1.17
N ARG A 34 3.99 -18.56 -1.71
CA ARG A 34 4.27 -18.24 -3.12
C ARG A 34 5.73 -17.85 -3.37
N CYS A 35 6.26 -17.03 -2.49
CA CYS A 35 7.53 -16.33 -2.68
C CYS A 35 8.65 -16.90 -1.79
N GLY A 36 8.28 -17.49 -0.64
CA GLY A 36 9.20 -18.13 0.29
C GLY A 36 9.17 -17.47 1.67
N GLN A 37 9.95 -17.98 2.62
CA GLN A 37 9.91 -17.50 4.01
C GLN A 37 10.58 -16.13 4.19
N ILE A 38 11.71 -15.87 3.51
CA ILE A 38 12.42 -14.59 3.59
C ILE A 38 11.55 -13.44 3.08
N PRO A 39 10.87 -13.56 1.92
CA PRO A 39 10.02 -12.48 1.43
C PRO A 39 8.85 -12.10 2.33
N ARG A 40 8.53 -12.87 3.39
CA ARG A 40 7.49 -12.49 4.36
C ARG A 40 7.71 -11.12 5.00
N ALA A 41 8.94 -10.61 5.00
CA ALA A 41 9.27 -9.25 5.43
C ALA A 41 8.66 -8.16 4.53
N ALA A 42 8.20 -8.49 3.32
CA ALA A 42 7.53 -7.56 2.41
C ALA A 42 6.03 -7.38 2.72
N VAL A 43 5.49 -7.97 3.79
CA VAL A 43 4.11 -7.70 4.19
C VAL A 43 3.99 -6.26 4.69
N THR A 44 3.05 -5.49 4.15
CA THR A 44 2.83 -4.08 4.49
C THR A 44 1.37 -3.82 4.84
N TYR A 45 1.10 -2.73 5.57
CA TYR A 45 -0.28 -2.32 5.85
C TYR A 45 -1.02 -1.88 4.59
N ASP A 46 -0.32 -1.27 3.62
CA ASP A 46 -0.92 -0.84 2.36
C ASP A 46 -1.41 -2.03 1.53
N MET A 47 -0.59 -3.09 1.40
CA MET A 47 -1.01 -4.32 0.69
C MET A 47 -2.05 -5.11 1.49
N THR A 48 -2.08 -4.94 2.81
CA THR A 48 -3.15 -5.47 3.65
C THR A 48 -4.46 -4.75 3.39
N PHE A 49 -4.45 -3.42 3.28
CA PHE A 49 -5.64 -2.65 2.92
C PHE A 49 -6.11 -2.97 1.51
N LEU A 50 -5.21 -3.05 0.53
CA LEU A 50 -5.55 -3.48 -0.83
C LEU A 50 -6.27 -4.83 -0.83
N SER A 51 -5.70 -5.81 -0.12
CA SER A 51 -6.30 -7.14 0.00
C SER A 51 -7.67 -7.07 0.66
N LEU A 52 -7.78 -6.29 1.74
CA LEU A 52 -9.01 -6.12 2.49
C LEU A 52 -10.11 -5.46 1.67
N LEU A 53 -9.77 -4.43 0.91
CA LEU A 53 -10.70 -3.69 0.05
C LEU A 53 -11.26 -4.58 -1.05
N LEU A 54 -10.40 -5.33 -1.73
CA LEU A 54 -10.83 -6.28 -2.77
C LEU A 54 -11.68 -7.43 -2.19
N LEU A 55 -11.30 -7.97 -1.02
CA LEU A 55 -12.10 -8.97 -0.32
C LEU A 55 -13.45 -8.41 0.15
N ALA A 56 -13.49 -7.15 0.60
CA ALA A 56 -14.72 -6.46 1.02
C ALA A 56 -15.72 -6.29 -0.14
N LEU A 57 -15.22 -6.20 -1.37
CA LEU A 57 -16.02 -6.16 -2.59
C LEU A 57 -16.40 -7.57 -3.07
N SER A 58 -15.69 -8.62 -2.66
CA SER A 58 -15.94 -9.98 -3.15
C SER A 58 -17.25 -10.57 -2.60
N PRO A 59 -18.16 -11.07 -3.47
CA PRO A 59 -19.33 -11.83 -3.02
C PRO A 59 -18.96 -13.14 -2.34
N GLU A 60 -17.80 -13.70 -2.69
CA GLU A 60 -17.26 -14.87 -2.02
C GLU A 60 -16.66 -14.52 -0.67
N ARG A 61 -17.18 -15.15 0.38
CA ARG A 61 -16.66 -14.98 1.73
C ARG A 61 -15.39 -15.80 1.92
N ILE A 62 -14.31 -15.12 2.28
CA ILE A 62 -13.07 -15.77 2.62
C ILE A 62 -13.19 -16.51 3.96
N THR A 63 -12.57 -17.69 4.03
CA THR A 63 -12.53 -18.49 5.25
C THR A 63 -11.49 -17.95 6.23
N LEU A 64 -11.81 -17.97 7.53
CA LEU A 64 -10.85 -17.66 8.60
C LEU A 64 -10.46 -18.94 9.33
N ASN A 65 -9.19 -19.33 9.21
CA ASN A 65 -8.64 -20.54 9.80
C ASN A 65 -7.89 -20.22 11.11
N GLN A 66 -7.82 -21.19 12.03
CA GLN A 66 -7.00 -21.08 13.23
C GLN A 66 -5.58 -21.59 12.97
N GLU A 67 -4.65 -20.67 12.76
CA GLU A 67 -3.25 -20.98 12.42
C GLU A 67 -2.24 -20.36 13.40
N SER A 68 -1.04 -20.95 13.47
CA SER A 68 0.10 -20.37 14.20
C SER A 68 0.94 -19.43 13.32
N CYS A 69 1.67 -18.52 13.95
CA CYS A 69 2.63 -17.63 13.29
C CYS A 69 4.04 -18.21 13.38
N VAL A 70 4.90 -17.98 12.39
CA VAL A 70 6.33 -18.34 12.51
C VAL A 70 7.02 -17.64 13.69
N LEU A 71 6.58 -16.42 14.02
CA LEU A 71 7.07 -15.66 15.17
C LEU A 71 6.41 -16.07 16.50
N ASN A 72 5.32 -16.85 16.45
CA ASN A 72 4.63 -17.35 17.63
C ASN A 72 3.96 -18.71 17.33
N PRO A 73 4.75 -19.80 17.30
CA PRO A 73 4.27 -21.10 16.83
C PRO A 73 3.30 -21.78 17.80
N PHE A 74 3.30 -21.39 19.08
CA PHE A 74 2.52 -22.03 20.14
C PHE A 74 1.12 -21.44 20.33
N ARG A 75 0.84 -20.24 19.79
CA ARG A 75 -0.48 -19.60 19.86
C ARG A 75 -1.15 -19.59 18.50
N LYS A 76 -2.35 -20.15 18.43
CA LYS A 76 -3.22 -20.03 17.25
C LYS A 76 -3.96 -18.71 17.27
N LYS A 77 -4.23 -18.18 16.09
CA LYS A 77 -5.05 -16.98 15.86
C LYS A 77 -5.81 -17.12 14.54
N PRO A 78 -6.90 -16.35 14.37
CA PRO A 78 -7.56 -16.23 13.07
C PRO A 78 -6.58 -15.75 11.99
N VAL A 79 -6.58 -16.44 10.86
CA VAL A 79 -5.79 -16.14 9.66
C VAL A 79 -6.68 -16.34 8.45
N ALA A 80 -6.71 -15.37 7.55
CA ALA A 80 -7.44 -15.49 6.30
C ALA A 80 -6.86 -16.63 5.45
N GLY A 81 -7.76 -17.46 4.89
CA GLY A 81 -7.43 -18.62 4.06
C GLY A 81 -6.71 -18.25 2.75
N SER A 82 -6.42 -19.25 1.93
CA SER A 82 -5.94 -18.95 0.56
C SER A 82 -7.07 -18.34 -0.24
N ASP A 83 -6.74 -17.32 -1.01
CA ASP A 83 -7.67 -16.58 -1.85
C ASP A 83 -6.89 -15.95 -3.01
N PRO A 84 -7.41 -15.95 -4.26
CA PRO A 84 -6.74 -15.34 -5.40
C PRO A 84 -6.29 -13.88 -5.16
N VAL A 85 -7.08 -13.08 -4.45
CA VAL A 85 -6.75 -11.69 -4.10
C VAL A 85 -5.52 -11.64 -3.20
N LEU A 86 -5.48 -12.47 -2.16
CA LEU A 86 -4.32 -12.53 -1.25
C LEU A 86 -3.07 -13.07 -1.94
N GLU A 87 -3.24 -13.98 -2.89
CA GLU A 87 -2.14 -14.53 -3.68
C GLU A 87 -1.56 -13.49 -4.64
N PHE A 88 -2.42 -12.70 -5.29
CA PHE A 88 -2.03 -11.56 -6.11
C PHE A 88 -1.31 -10.49 -5.27
N ALA A 89 -1.91 -10.05 -4.17
CA ALA A 89 -1.30 -9.06 -3.29
C ALA A 89 0.05 -9.53 -2.72
N ALA A 90 0.21 -10.83 -2.43
CA ALA A 90 1.48 -11.42 -2.00
C ALA A 90 2.57 -11.36 -3.09
N ASP A 91 2.20 -11.62 -4.34
CA ASP A 91 3.11 -11.49 -5.48
C ASP A 91 3.54 -10.03 -5.68
N LEU A 92 2.59 -9.10 -5.66
CA LEU A 92 2.86 -7.67 -5.84
C LEU A 92 3.69 -7.09 -4.68
N SER A 93 3.43 -7.51 -3.43
CA SER A 93 4.26 -7.15 -2.27
C SER A 93 5.73 -7.49 -2.50
N CYS A 94 6.01 -8.68 -3.05
CA CYS A 94 7.39 -9.12 -3.31
C CYS A 94 8.02 -8.39 -4.51
N LEU A 95 7.22 -8.06 -5.53
CA LEU A 95 7.69 -7.31 -6.70
C LEU A 95 8.06 -5.87 -6.34
N LEU A 96 7.18 -5.19 -5.59
CA LEU A 96 7.40 -3.82 -5.15
C LEU A 96 8.55 -3.73 -4.14
N ALA A 97 8.65 -4.68 -3.20
CA ALA A 97 9.80 -4.74 -2.29
C ALA A 97 11.12 -4.97 -3.04
N PHE A 98 11.12 -5.74 -4.12
CA PHE A 98 12.30 -5.89 -4.97
C PHE A 98 12.66 -4.58 -5.69
N TYR A 99 11.69 -3.86 -6.25
CA TYR A 99 11.96 -2.59 -6.91
C TYR A 99 12.44 -1.51 -5.94
N SER A 100 11.80 -1.38 -4.78
CA SER A 100 12.25 -0.47 -3.72
C SER A 100 13.66 -0.83 -3.23
N ALA A 101 13.97 -2.11 -3.03
CA ALA A 101 15.32 -2.53 -2.66
C ALA A 101 16.38 -2.23 -3.74
N LYS A 102 15.98 -2.25 -5.02
CA LYS A 102 16.86 -1.95 -6.14
C LYS A 102 17.13 -0.43 -6.23
N ASP A 103 16.13 0.37 -5.92
CA ASP A 103 16.22 1.82 -5.83
C ASP A 103 17.17 2.22 -4.67
N ASP A 104 16.93 1.69 -3.47
CA ASP A 104 17.82 1.82 -2.31
C ASP A 104 19.29 1.40 -2.61
N ALA A 105 19.47 0.43 -3.51
CA ALA A 105 20.79 -0.06 -3.91
C ALA A 105 21.55 0.89 -4.85
N ALA A 106 20.80 1.69 -5.62
CA ALA A 106 21.31 2.71 -6.52
C ALA A 106 21.58 4.03 -5.79
N ASP A 107 20.85 4.28 -4.70
CA ASP A 107 20.87 5.54 -3.97
C ASP A 107 21.50 5.41 -2.57
N ASP A 108 20.76 5.83 -1.56
CA ASP A 108 21.17 6.28 -0.23
C ASP A 108 21.65 5.15 0.72
N ARG A 109 21.34 3.89 0.38
CA ARG A 109 21.58 2.71 1.22
C ARG A 109 22.15 1.54 0.42
N PRO A 110 23.27 1.71 -0.31
CA PRO A 110 23.67 0.81 -1.38
C PRO A 110 23.97 -0.62 -0.90
N VAL A 111 24.57 -0.77 0.29
CA VAL A 111 24.89 -2.11 0.84
C VAL A 111 23.62 -2.84 1.29
N ARG A 112 22.73 -2.16 2.02
CA ARG A 112 21.45 -2.74 2.49
C ARG A 112 20.52 -3.04 1.31
N GLY A 113 20.41 -2.11 0.37
CA GLY A 113 19.64 -2.28 -0.87
C GLY A 113 20.11 -3.46 -1.71
N ARG A 114 21.43 -3.65 -1.89
CA ARG A 114 21.98 -4.81 -2.61
C ARG A 114 21.64 -6.14 -1.94
N ILE A 115 21.77 -6.22 -0.62
CA ILE A 115 21.40 -7.43 0.14
C ILE A 115 19.91 -7.70 -0.01
N ALA A 116 19.05 -6.70 0.20
CA ALA A 116 17.61 -6.83 0.05
C ALA A 116 17.22 -7.25 -1.38
N THR A 117 17.84 -6.63 -2.40
CA THR A 117 17.65 -7.00 -3.81
C THR A 117 17.95 -8.48 -4.04
N LEU A 118 19.06 -8.99 -3.49
CA LEU A 118 19.41 -10.41 -3.60
C LEU A 118 18.34 -11.30 -2.93
N LEU A 119 17.90 -10.94 -1.72
CA LEU A 119 16.89 -11.69 -0.96
C LEU A 119 15.53 -11.78 -1.70
N PHE A 120 15.14 -10.71 -2.41
CA PHE A 120 13.87 -10.66 -3.15
C PHE A 120 13.99 -11.08 -4.63
N SER A 121 15.20 -11.19 -5.19
CA SER A 121 15.44 -11.45 -6.62
C SER A 121 14.71 -12.70 -7.14
N ARG A 122 14.79 -13.81 -6.40
CA ARG A 122 14.17 -15.08 -6.80
C ARG A 122 12.64 -14.99 -6.76
N SER A 123 12.07 -14.36 -5.74
CA SER A 123 10.62 -14.16 -5.66
C SER A 123 10.13 -13.22 -6.75
N ALA A 124 10.81 -12.08 -6.95
CA ALA A 124 10.47 -11.11 -7.98
C ALA A 124 10.54 -11.75 -9.38
N GLY A 125 11.58 -12.54 -9.67
CA GLY A 125 11.69 -13.26 -10.94
C GLY A 125 10.59 -14.31 -11.18
N LYS A 126 9.93 -14.83 -10.14
CA LYS A 126 8.71 -15.65 -10.31
C LYS A 126 7.52 -14.77 -10.68
N VAL A 127 7.35 -13.64 -9.99
CA VAL A 127 6.24 -12.70 -10.20
C VAL A 127 6.32 -12.06 -11.59
N MET A 128 7.52 -11.62 -12.01
CA MET A 128 7.78 -11.05 -13.35
C MET A 128 7.41 -12.01 -14.49
N ARG A 129 7.57 -13.33 -14.29
CA ARG A 129 7.17 -14.34 -15.28
C ARG A 129 5.67 -14.61 -15.27
N ARG A 130 5.01 -14.42 -14.13
CA ARG A 130 3.56 -14.61 -13.98
C ARG A 130 2.77 -13.42 -14.53
N TYR A 131 3.28 -12.21 -14.32
CA TYR A 131 2.64 -10.96 -14.75
C TYR A 131 3.59 -10.11 -15.60
N PRO A 132 4.02 -10.60 -16.79
CA PRO A 132 5.04 -9.92 -17.59
C PRO A 132 4.61 -8.52 -18.04
N GLU A 133 3.35 -8.36 -18.46
CA GLU A 133 2.80 -7.09 -18.93
C GLU A 133 2.67 -6.07 -17.79
N LEU A 134 2.04 -6.46 -16.68
CA LEU A 134 1.92 -5.61 -15.49
C LEU A 134 3.31 -5.21 -14.96
N ASN A 135 4.25 -6.15 -14.91
CA ASN A 135 5.61 -5.85 -14.49
C ASN A 135 6.32 -4.86 -15.44
N ALA A 136 6.19 -5.03 -16.75
CA ALA A 136 6.80 -4.12 -17.72
C ALA A 136 6.26 -2.69 -17.54
N TRP A 137 4.93 -2.57 -17.38
CA TRP A 137 4.25 -1.30 -17.16
C TRP A 137 4.66 -0.65 -15.82
N ILE A 138 4.69 -1.42 -14.71
CA ILE A 138 5.13 -0.90 -13.40
C ILE A 138 6.58 -0.41 -13.49
N LYS A 139 7.46 -1.20 -14.11
CA LYS A 139 8.87 -0.83 -14.27
C LYS A 139 9.03 0.47 -15.07
N GLU A 140 8.29 0.63 -16.15
CA GLU A 140 8.27 1.86 -16.94
C GLU A 140 7.82 3.06 -16.11
N LYS A 141 6.74 2.91 -15.33
CA LYS A 141 6.24 3.97 -14.46
C LYS A 141 7.21 4.33 -13.33
N LEU A 142 7.89 3.35 -12.74
CA LEU A 142 8.93 3.63 -11.75
C LEU A 142 10.11 4.40 -12.37
N VAL A 143 10.53 4.06 -13.60
CA VAL A 143 11.55 4.85 -14.31
C VAL A 143 11.06 6.29 -14.56
N ARG A 144 9.78 6.46 -14.91
CA ARG A 144 9.17 7.79 -15.07
C ARG A 144 9.08 8.55 -13.75
N LEU A 145 8.74 7.87 -12.65
CA LEU A 145 8.67 8.44 -11.31
C LEU A 145 10.02 9.03 -10.90
N ASN A 146 11.11 8.25 -11.00
CA ASN A 146 12.46 8.72 -10.69
C ASN A 146 12.95 9.86 -11.59
N GLN A 147 12.36 10.05 -12.78
CA GLN A 147 12.62 11.22 -13.63
C GLN A 147 11.86 12.45 -13.15
N LEU A 148 10.61 12.28 -12.74
CA LEU A 148 9.73 13.35 -12.25
C LEU A 148 10.20 13.89 -10.89
N GLU A 149 10.78 13.03 -10.04
CA GLU A 149 11.41 13.43 -8.77
C GLU A 149 12.57 14.43 -8.93
N LYS A 150 13.16 14.48 -10.13
CA LYS A 150 14.23 15.45 -10.47
C LYS A 150 13.70 16.73 -11.12
N GLY A 151 12.41 16.78 -11.43
CA GLY A 151 11.73 17.95 -11.97
C GLY A 151 11.05 18.77 -10.86
N ASP A 152 10.25 19.74 -11.26
CA ASP A 152 9.69 20.75 -10.35
C ASP A 152 8.25 20.44 -9.88
N SER A 153 7.58 19.43 -10.46
CA SER A 153 6.15 19.19 -10.23
C SER A 153 5.89 18.00 -9.31
N ILE A 154 5.56 18.31 -8.06
CA ILE A 154 5.09 17.31 -7.09
C ILE A 154 3.78 16.66 -7.52
N ASP A 155 2.89 17.42 -8.18
CA ASP A 155 1.57 16.94 -8.60
C ASP A 155 1.69 15.89 -9.71
N GLU A 156 2.59 16.10 -10.68
CA GLU A 156 2.86 15.11 -11.73
C GLU A 156 3.50 13.83 -11.13
N THR A 157 4.38 13.99 -10.15
CA THR A 157 5.07 12.88 -9.50
C THR A 157 4.10 12.03 -8.68
N ALA A 158 3.28 12.68 -7.84
CA ALA A 158 2.22 12.03 -7.09
C ALA A 158 1.20 11.35 -8.01
N ALA A 159 0.81 12.00 -9.12
CA ALA A 159 -0.09 11.39 -10.11
C ALA A 159 0.53 10.17 -10.79
N CYS A 160 1.84 10.17 -11.04
CA CYS A 160 2.55 9.01 -11.59
C CYS A 160 2.46 7.80 -10.65
N PHE A 161 2.71 8.00 -9.35
CA PHE A 161 2.56 6.95 -8.34
C PHE A 161 1.09 6.53 -8.16
N GLY A 162 0.16 7.49 -8.19
CA GLY A 162 -1.29 7.25 -8.23
C GLY A 162 -1.68 6.29 -9.36
N ALA A 163 -1.18 6.50 -10.57
CA ALA A 163 -1.45 5.63 -11.71
C ALA A 163 -0.93 4.21 -11.47
N ILE A 164 0.19 4.02 -10.76
CA ILE A 164 0.70 2.69 -10.39
C ILE A 164 -0.28 1.98 -9.48
N LEU A 165 -0.73 2.65 -8.42
CA LEU A 165 -1.66 2.04 -7.47
C LEU A 165 -3.01 1.74 -8.14
N LYS A 166 -3.52 2.64 -8.98
CA LYS A 166 -4.70 2.42 -9.83
C LYS A 166 -4.58 1.16 -10.67
N ARG A 167 -3.49 1.01 -11.41
CA ARG A 167 -3.27 -0.16 -12.26
C ARG A 167 -3.23 -1.45 -11.44
N ILE A 168 -2.51 -1.46 -10.31
CA ILE A 168 -2.42 -2.64 -9.43
C ILE A 168 -3.79 -3.01 -8.85
N LEU A 169 -4.56 -2.03 -8.38
CA LEU A 169 -5.85 -2.29 -7.76
C LEU A 169 -6.87 -2.83 -8.77
N LEU A 170 -6.90 -2.28 -9.98
CA LEU A 170 -7.80 -2.76 -11.06
C LEU A 170 -7.44 -4.18 -11.54
N GLU A 171 -6.15 -4.51 -11.62
CA GLU A 171 -5.70 -5.88 -11.90
C GLU A 171 -6.11 -6.86 -10.80
N GLY A 172 -6.05 -6.43 -9.53
CA GLY A 172 -6.57 -7.21 -8.41
C GLY A 172 -8.10 -7.34 -8.43
N PHE A 173 -8.80 -6.28 -8.84
CA PHE A 173 -10.25 -6.26 -8.95
C PHE A 173 -10.77 -7.18 -10.06
N ALA A 174 -10.00 -7.40 -11.13
CA ALA A 174 -10.34 -8.39 -12.15
C ALA A 174 -10.43 -9.84 -11.61
N LEU A 175 -9.94 -10.10 -10.39
CA LEU A 175 -10.09 -11.39 -9.69
C LEU A 175 -11.39 -11.49 -8.89
N VAL A 176 -12.12 -10.38 -8.75
CA VAL A 176 -13.37 -10.28 -7.98
C VAL A 176 -14.55 -10.41 -8.95
N GLN A 177 -15.36 -11.47 -8.78
CA GLN A 177 -16.51 -11.73 -9.66
C GLN A 177 -17.76 -11.01 -9.12
N ARG A 178 -18.20 -9.95 -9.80
CA ARG A 178 -19.41 -9.18 -9.46
C ARG A 178 -20.20 -8.79 -10.72
N GLU A 179 -21.47 -8.45 -10.55
CA GLU A 179 -22.37 -8.03 -11.64
C GLU A 179 -22.23 -6.54 -11.99
N ASP A 180 -21.78 -5.69 -11.06
CA ASP A 180 -21.65 -4.23 -11.20
C ASP A 180 -20.19 -3.78 -11.43
N ASP A 181 -19.45 -4.55 -12.23
CA ASP A 181 -18.01 -4.44 -12.39
C ASP A 181 -17.56 -3.11 -13.03
N GLU A 182 -18.24 -2.59 -14.05
CA GLU A 182 -17.81 -1.38 -14.77
C GLU A 182 -17.82 -0.12 -13.87
N VAL A 183 -18.94 0.13 -13.17
CA VAL A 183 -19.07 1.29 -12.27
C VAL A 183 -18.16 1.13 -11.06
N THR A 184 -18.09 -0.08 -10.50
CA THR A 184 -17.19 -0.37 -9.38
C THR A 184 -15.74 -0.15 -9.78
N ALA A 185 -15.31 -0.66 -10.94
CA ALA A 185 -13.95 -0.47 -11.44
C ALA A 185 -13.62 1.00 -11.67
N LEU A 186 -14.55 1.80 -12.19
CA LEU A 186 -14.34 3.24 -12.36
C LEU A 186 -14.06 3.91 -11.01
N LEU A 187 -14.99 3.79 -10.05
CA LEU A 187 -14.88 4.42 -8.73
C LEU A 187 -13.65 3.90 -7.96
N LEU A 188 -13.41 2.59 -8.02
CA LEU A 188 -12.25 1.95 -7.40
C LEU A 188 -10.95 2.47 -8.00
N GLY A 189 -10.90 2.65 -9.32
CA GLY A 189 -9.75 3.20 -10.03
C GLY A 189 -9.45 4.65 -9.63
N GLU A 190 -10.47 5.50 -9.54
CA GLU A 190 -10.31 6.89 -9.09
C GLU A 190 -9.86 6.97 -7.62
N ALA A 191 -10.46 6.16 -6.74
CA ALA A 191 -10.03 6.04 -5.35
C ALA A 191 -8.57 5.57 -5.22
N ALA A 192 -8.17 4.57 -6.01
CA ALA A 192 -6.81 4.05 -6.00
C ALA A 192 -5.77 5.09 -6.46
N GLU A 193 -6.13 5.89 -7.46
CA GLU A 193 -5.26 6.95 -7.95
C GLU A 193 -5.07 8.03 -6.89
N ALA A 194 -6.15 8.47 -6.26
CA ALA A 194 -6.12 9.43 -5.16
C ALA A 194 -5.32 8.89 -3.96
N LEU A 195 -5.52 7.61 -3.59
CA LEU A 195 -4.78 6.98 -2.51
C LEU A 195 -3.29 6.90 -2.81
N GLY A 196 -2.90 6.62 -4.06
CA GLY A 196 -1.49 6.61 -4.42
C GLY A 196 -0.88 8.01 -4.33
N ARG A 197 -1.58 9.05 -4.80
CA ARG A 197 -1.15 10.44 -4.60
C ARG A 197 -0.95 10.74 -3.12
N TRP A 198 -1.91 10.35 -2.27
CA TRP A 198 -1.83 10.52 -0.82
C TRP A 198 -0.60 9.83 -0.22
N VAL A 199 -0.34 8.56 -0.58
CA VAL A 199 0.84 7.81 -0.08
C VAL A 199 2.15 8.49 -0.50
N TYR A 200 2.26 8.93 -1.75
CA TYR A 200 3.46 9.61 -2.22
C TYR A 200 3.69 10.94 -1.49
N LEU A 201 2.65 11.78 -1.39
CA LEU A 201 2.73 13.07 -0.71
C LEU A 201 3.08 12.93 0.77
N LEU A 202 2.50 11.93 1.43
CA LEU A 202 2.73 11.70 2.85
C LEU A 202 4.16 11.23 3.12
N ASP A 203 4.68 10.34 2.27
CA ASP A 203 6.06 9.88 2.39
C ASP A 203 7.05 11.01 2.12
N ALA A 204 6.81 11.83 1.09
CA ALA A 204 7.65 12.98 0.79
C ALA A 204 7.68 14.00 1.95
N ILE A 205 6.58 14.17 2.70
CA ILE A 205 6.61 15.07 3.87
C ILE A 205 7.21 14.40 5.13
N ASP A 206 7.04 13.09 5.31
CA ASP A 206 7.65 12.33 6.40
C ASP A 206 9.19 12.31 6.29
N ASP A 207 9.70 12.11 5.06
CA ASP A 207 11.14 12.08 4.78
C ASP A 207 11.77 13.47 4.58
N LEU A 208 11.00 14.57 4.64
CA LEU A 208 11.45 15.94 4.33
C LEU A 208 12.75 16.33 5.07
N GLU A 209 12.81 16.09 6.38
CA GLU A 209 13.99 16.45 7.18
C GLU A 209 15.21 15.58 6.84
N LEU A 210 14.98 14.28 6.64
CA LEU A 210 16.04 13.32 6.33
C LEU A 210 16.61 13.57 4.94
N ASP A 211 15.76 13.86 3.97
CA ASP A 211 16.15 14.17 2.61
C ASP A 211 16.97 15.46 2.54
N GLY A 212 16.53 16.50 3.25
CA GLY A 212 17.29 17.75 3.38
C GLY A 212 18.67 17.56 4.01
N GLN A 213 18.80 16.67 5.01
CA GLN A 213 20.08 16.36 5.66
C GLN A 213 21.03 15.58 4.75
N LYS A 214 20.51 14.72 3.89
CA LYS A 214 21.32 13.86 3.01
C LYS A 214 21.53 14.42 1.61
N GLY A 215 20.80 15.49 1.25
CA GLY A 215 20.82 16.06 -0.09
C GLY A 215 20.04 15.22 -1.12
N ASN A 216 19.06 14.45 -0.67
CA ASN A 216 18.14 13.74 -1.56
C ASN A 216 17.17 14.73 -2.22
N THR A 217 16.64 14.36 -3.38
CA THR A 217 15.62 15.15 -4.07
C THR A 217 14.27 14.99 -3.38
N ASN A 218 13.65 16.11 -3.01
CA ASN A 218 12.31 16.15 -2.45
C ASN A 218 11.67 17.48 -2.82
N HIS A 219 10.49 17.45 -3.47
CA HIS A 219 9.85 18.66 -4.01
C HIS A 219 9.50 19.70 -2.93
N PHE A 220 9.27 19.26 -1.70
CA PHE A 220 8.93 20.16 -0.59
C PHE A 220 10.13 20.97 -0.07
N LEU A 221 11.37 20.57 -0.37
CA LEU A 221 12.58 21.31 0.02
C LEU A 221 12.71 22.67 -0.69
N ALA A 222 11.96 22.90 -1.77
CA ALA A 222 11.92 24.17 -2.47
C ALA A 222 11.15 25.28 -1.71
N LEU A 223 10.42 24.92 -0.65
CA LEU A 223 9.59 25.83 0.15
C LEU A 223 10.14 25.96 1.57
N PRO A 224 9.87 27.09 2.26
CA PRO A 224 10.02 27.17 3.71
C PRO A 224 9.21 26.05 4.38
N LYS A 225 9.74 25.48 5.48
CA LYS A 225 9.15 24.31 6.14
C LYS A 225 7.65 24.47 6.46
N ASP A 226 7.25 25.62 6.97
CA ASP A 226 5.84 25.87 7.33
C ASP A 226 4.94 25.92 6.09
N GLU A 227 5.44 26.47 4.98
CA GLU A 227 4.73 26.49 3.69
C GLU A 227 4.67 25.10 3.04
N ALA A 228 5.74 24.31 3.17
CA ALA A 228 5.77 22.92 2.73
C ALA A 228 4.73 22.07 3.48
N LEU A 229 4.66 22.19 4.80
CA LEU A 229 3.68 21.47 5.63
C LEU A 229 2.25 21.87 5.27
N LEU A 230 1.98 23.17 5.11
CA LEU A 230 0.65 23.65 4.72
C LEU A 230 0.24 23.19 3.31
N SER A 231 1.17 23.24 2.36
CA SER A 231 0.98 22.74 1.00
C SER A 231 0.70 21.23 0.99
N ALA A 232 1.50 20.45 1.72
CA ALA A 232 1.30 19.00 1.87
C ALA A 232 -0.06 18.69 2.50
N GLU A 233 -0.41 19.37 3.59
CA GLU A 233 -1.69 19.17 4.28
C GLU A 233 -2.88 19.39 3.35
N THR A 234 -2.87 20.48 2.58
CA THR A 234 -3.95 20.81 1.65
C THR A 234 -4.13 19.70 0.60
N LYS A 235 -3.03 19.27 -0.03
CA LYS A 235 -3.06 18.22 -1.06
C LYS A 235 -3.44 16.85 -0.50
N LEU A 236 -3.01 16.54 0.72
CA LEU A 236 -3.37 15.29 1.39
C LEU A 236 -4.86 15.25 1.73
N ILE A 237 -5.45 16.36 2.21
CA ILE A 237 -6.88 16.45 2.48
C ILE A 237 -7.71 16.30 1.19
N GLU A 238 -7.27 16.91 0.09
CA GLU A 238 -7.91 16.74 -1.22
C GLU A 238 -7.88 15.28 -1.69
N ALA A 239 -6.74 14.61 -1.53
CA ALA A 239 -6.61 13.20 -1.87
C ALA A 239 -7.47 12.32 -0.94
N GLU A 240 -7.49 12.57 0.37
CA GLU A 240 -8.37 11.89 1.34
C GLU A 240 -9.84 11.99 0.94
N ALA A 241 -10.31 13.19 0.60
CA ALA A 241 -11.68 13.42 0.17
C ALA A 241 -12.02 12.69 -1.14
N ALA A 242 -11.07 12.61 -2.08
CA ALA A 242 -11.24 11.87 -3.32
C ALA A 242 -11.29 10.34 -3.09
N VAL A 243 -10.49 9.80 -2.16
CA VAL A 243 -10.58 8.40 -1.75
C VAL A 243 -11.95 8.13 -1.11
N ASP A 244 -12.34 8.93 -0.13
CA ASP A 244 -13.59 8.75 0.64
C ASP A 244 -14.83 8.84 -0.26
N SER A 245 -14.94 9.90 -1.07
CA SER A 245 -16.11 10.12 -1.94
C SER A 245 -16.32 9.00 -2.97
N ASN A 246 -15.25 8.43 -3.53
CA ASN A 246 -15.36 7.32 -4.47
C ASN A 246 -15.68 6.00 -3.76
N LEU A 247 -15.02 5.70 -2.64
CA LEU A 247 -15.24 4.45 -1.90
C LEU A 247 -16.56 4.42 -1.12
N ALA A 248 -17.11 5.57 -0.74
CA ALA A 248 -18.41 5.67 -0.07
C ALA A 248 -19.58 5.31 -0.99
N LEU A 249 -19.39 5.38 -2.32
CA LEU A 249 -20.41 5.02 -3.31
C LEU A 249 -20.44 3.52 -3.64
N LEU A 250 -19.45 2.76 -3.18
CA LEU A 250 -19.36 1.32 -3.44
C LEU A 250 -20.25 0.51 -2.49
N THR A 251 -20.80 -0.59 -3.01
CA THR A 251 -21.51 -1.58 -2.19
C THR A 251 -20.56 -2.68 -1.75
N TYR A 252 -20.29 -2.75 -0.45
CA TYR A 252 -19.45 -3.78 0.16
C TYR A 252 -20.26 -5.01 0.56
N GLU A 253 -19.80 -6.18 0.13
CA GLU A 253 -20.37 -7.49 0.49
C GLU A 253 -20.03 -7.89 1.92
N GLN A 254 -18.88 -7.41 2.40
CA GLN A 254 -18.39 -7.62 3.76
C GLN A 254 -17.46 -6.48 4.19
N TRP A 255 -17.35 -6.29 5.51
CA TRP A 255 -16.32 -5.43 6.13
C TRP A 255 -16.29 -3.96 5.69
N GLY A 256 -17.38 -3.41 5.14
CA GLY A 256 -17.47 -1.99 4.79
C GLY A 256 -17.14 -1.05 5.95
N GLY A 257 -17.51 -1.40 7.19
CA GLY A 257 -17.14 -0.62 8.38
C GLY A 257 -15.62 -0.55 8.65
N LEU A 258 -14.87 -1.58 8.23
CA LEU A 258 -13.41 -1.60 8.35
C LEU A 258 -12.75 -0.78 7.24
N VAL A 259 -13.32 -0.80 6.02
CA VAL A 259 -12.91 0.11 4.93
C VAL A 259 -13.15 1.56 5.35
N TYR A 260 -14.35 1.86 5.87
CA TYR A 260 -14.71 3.17 6.40
C TYR A 260 -13.73 3.66 7.48
N ASN A 261 -13.42 2.82 8.47
CA ASN A 261 -12.46 3.21 9.50
C ASN A 261 -11.09 3.58 8.91
N ILE A 262 -10.56 2.78 7.98
CA ILE A 262 -9.24 3.05 7.40
C ILE A 262 -9.27 4.34 6.58
N VAL A 263 -10.29 4.53 5.75
CA VAL A 263 -10.37 5.65 4.79
C VAL A 263 -10.73 6.96 5.48
N THR A 264 -11.81 6.97 6.27
CA THR A 264 -12.39 8.20 6.81
C THR A 264 -11.78 8.60 8.17
N ILE A 265 -11.16 7.67 8.89
CA ILE A 265 -10.54 7.94 10.20
C ILE A 265 -9.02 7.69 10.14
N GLY A 266 -8.60 6.57 9.59
CA GLY A 266 -7.21 6.11 9.56
C GLY A 266 -6.29 6.99 8.71
N LEU A 267 -6.69 7.37 7.49
CA LEU A 267 -5.90 8.27 6.64
C LEU A 267 -5.72 9.64 7.31
N PRO A 268 -6.79 10.37 7.71
CA PRO A 268 -6.62 11.68 8.37
C PRO A 268 -5.81 11.60 9.66
N ALA A 269 -6.03 10.58 10.49
CA ALA A 269 -5.29 10.41 11.73
C ALA A 269 -3.82 10.05 11.49
N THR A 270 -3.49 9.36 10.40
CA THR A 270 -2.10 9.10 9.99
C THR A 270 -1.44 10.39 9.51
N ARG A 271 -2.12 11.15 8.64
CA ARG A 271 -1.64 12.47 8.17
C ARG A 271 -1.33 13.41 9.33
N GLN A 272 -2.27 13.56 10.27
CA GLN A 272 -2.11 14.45 11.42
C GLN A 272 -0.87 14.10 12.25
N ARG A 273 -0.63 12.80 12.49
CA ARG A 273 0.54 12.35 13.24
C ARG A 273 1.84 12.63 12.50
N ILE A 274 1.92 12.33 11.21
CA ILE A 274 3.12 12.60 10.40
C ILE A 274 3.42 14.10 10.34
N LEU A 275 2.43 14.95 10.07
CA LEU A 275 2.62 16.41 10.05
C LEU A 275 3.02 16.98 11.42
N ALA A 276 2.61 16.33 12.51
CA ALA A 276 3.03 16.68 13.87
C ALA A 276 4.41 16.10 14.26
N GLY A 277 5.05 15.29 13.40
CA GLY A 277 6.30 14.59 13.72
C GLY A 277 6.13 13.46 14.74
N GLU A 278 4.92 12.94 14.90
CA GLU A 278 4.59 11.87 15.85
C GLU A 278 4.85 10.48 15.24
N GLN A 279 5.31 9.55 16.07
CA GLN A 279 5.43 8.16 15.65
C GLN A 279 4.07 7.51 15.51
N LEU A 280 3.88 6.79 14.41
CA LEU A 280 2.64 6.08 14.17
C LEU A 280 2.48 4.88 15.13
N PRO A 281 1.28 4.64 15.67
CA PRO A 281 1.06 3.62 16.69
C PRO A 281 1.25 2.20 16.16
N ALA A 282 1.63 1.29 17.05
CA ALA A 282 1.67 -0.14 16.77
C ALA A 282 0.27 -0.75 16.68
N LEU A 283 0.05 -1.61 15.68
CA LEU A 283 -1.21 -2.32 15.46
C LEU A 283 -1.23 -3.69 16.16
#